data_AF-A0A843A3I3-F1
#
_entry.id   AF-A0A843A3I3-F1
#
_cell.length_a   1.000
_cell.length_b   1.000
_cell.length_c   1.000
_cell.angle_alpha   90.00
_cell.angle_beta   90.00
_cell.angle_gamma   90.00
#
_symmetry.space_group_name_H-M   'P 1'
#
loop_
_entity.id
_entity.type
_entity.pdbx_description
1 polymer ?
#
loop_
_entity_poly.entity_id
_entity_poly.type
_entity_poly.pdbx_seq_one_letter_code
_entity_poly.pdbx_strand_id
1 'polypeptide(L)'
;MHRGIIPINQFFELEYRYHEKDLNYKYFNRRFEIYLIGKKGMQKVYILHMDNCDIRPGKWAPHIHRASNVAKKLYFGVTTLNWNEIKDNFLAAIIAEIGDTYKTDAKKAVVNLLSPKI
;
A
#
# COMPACT_ATOMS: atom_id res chain seq x y z
N MET A 1 0.46 6.57 16.44
CA MET A 1 0.06 6.20 15.05
C MET A 1 0.14 7.42 14.12
N HIS A 2 0.79 7.30 12.96
CA HIS A 2 0.89 8.35 11.92
C HIS A 2 0.04 7.96 10.71
N ARG A 3 -0.86 8.83 10.27
CA ARG A 3 -1.78 8.56 9.15
C ARG A 3 -1.93 9.78 8.26
N GLY A 4 -2.31 9.57 7.00
CA GLY A 4 -2.55 10.65 6.07
C GLY A 4 -3.04 10.17 4.72
N ILE A 5 -3.20 11.13 3.82
CA ILE A 5 -3.72 10.92 2.46
C ILE A 5 -2.70 11.51 1.48
N ILE A 6 -2.39 10.77 0.42
CA ILE A 6 -1.60 11.25 -0.70
C ILE A 6 -2.52 11.23 -1.92
N PRO A 7 -2.93 12.40 -2.46
CA PRO A 7 -3.76 12.43 -3.65
C PRO A 7 -2.96 11.88 -4.84
N ILE A 8 -3.62 11.05 -5.66
CA ILE A 8 -3.08 10.64 -6.97
C ILE A 8 -3.60 11.63 -8.00
N ASN A 9 -4.93 11.76 -8.11
CA ASN A 9 -5.61 12.71 -8.98
C ASN A 9 -7.03 13.00 -8.45
N GLN A 10 -7.89 13.59 -9.28
CA GLN A 10 -9.28 13.88 -8.90
C GLN A 10 -10.14 12.63 -8.61
N PHE A 11 -9.74 11.46 -9.12
CA PHE A 11 -10.46 10.19 -9.00
C PHE A 11 -9.86 9.23 -7.99
N PHE A 12 -8.58 9.35 -7.64
CA PHE A 12 -7.90 8.37 -6.79
C PHE A 12 -7.01 9.02 -5.73
N GLU A 13 -6.88 8.35 -4.59
CA GLU A 13 -5.96 8.71 -3.51
C GLU A 13 -5.38 7.47 -2.81
N LEU A 14 -4.22 7.65 -2.20
CA LEU A 14 -3.65 6.69 -1.25
C LEU A 14 -3.96 7.14 0.16
N GLU A 15 -4.55 6.27 0.96
CA GLU A 15 -4.68 6.46 2.41
C GLU A 15 -3.66 5.58 3.12
N TYR A 16 -2.81 6.15 3.96
CA TYR A 16 -1.80 5.39 4.70
C TYR A 16 -2.01 5.46 6.20
N ARG A 17 -1.64 4.38 6.88
CA ARG A 17 -1.61 4.24 8.33
C ARG A 17 -0.32 3.54 8.71
N TYR A 18 0.49 4.22 9.50
CA TYR A 18 1.73 3.73 10.09
C TYR A 18 1.54 3.65 11.60
N HIS A 19 1.66 2.45 12.15
CA HIS A 19 1.45 2.20 13.58
C HIS A 19 2.66 2.64 14.41
N GLU A 20 2.65 2.35 15.70
CA GLU A 20 3.81 2.60 16.55
C GLU A 20 4.95 1.62 16.24
N LYS A 21 6.16 2.02 16.62
CA LYS A 21 7.32 1.16 16.47
C LYS A 21 7.19 -0.04 17.42
N ASP A 22 7.50 -1.22 16.92
CA ASP A 22 7.70 -2.41 17.72
C ASP A 22 9.20 -2.66 17.86
N LEU A 23 9.71 -2.47 19.07
CA LEU A 23 11.14 -2.58 19.39
C LEU A 23 11.66 -4.02 19.29
N ASN A 24 10.78 -5.01 19.23
CA ASN A 24 11.17 -6.42 19.13
C ASN A 24 11.54 -6.83 17.68
N TYR A 25 11.36 -5.95 16.70
CA TYR A 25 11.55 -6.25 15.28
C TYR A 25 12.67 -5.42 14.69
N LYS A 26 13.64 -6.11 14.07
CA LYS A 26 14.79 -5.47 13.43
C LYS A 26 14.48 -4.90 12.04
N TYR A 27 13.51 -5.49 11.34
CA TYR A 27 13.15 -5.16 9.96
C TYR A 27 11.68 -4.75 9.88
N PHE A 28 11.39 -3.65 9.17
CA PHE A 28 10.07 -3.00 9.17
C PHE A 28 9.42 -3.02 10.55
N ASN A 29 10.10 -2.39 11.53
CA ASN A 29 9.71 -2.33 12.93
C ASN A 29 8.42 -1.52 13.17
N ARG A 30 7.59 -1.33 12.14
CA ARG A 30 6.33 -0.61 12.20
C ARG A 30 5.33 -1.33 11.31
N ARG A 31 4.19 -1.67 11.90
CA ARG A 31 3.02 -2.12 11.12
C ARG A 31 2.52 -0.97 10.23
N PHE A 32 2.13 -1.28 9.01
CA PHE A 32 1.55 -0.30 8.10
C PHE A 32 0.40 -0.87 7.28
N GLU A 33 -0.47 0.03 6.82
CA GLU A 33 -1.58 -0.25 5.91
C GLU A 33 -1.68 0.92 4.92
N ILE A 34 -1.69 0.64 3.62
CA ILE A 34 -1.73 1.66 2.56
C ILE A 34 -2.80 1.25 1.56
N TYR A 35 -3.90 2.00 1.52
CA TYR A 35 -5.08 1.72 0.71
C TYR A 35 -5.12 2.60 -0.53
N LEU A 36 -5.42 2.01 -1.69
CA LEU A 36 -5.86 2.72 -2.87
C LEU A 36 -7.38 2.91 -2.81
N ILE A 37 -7.81 4.17 -2.82
CA ILE A 37 -9.21 4.57 -2.74
C ILE A 37 -9.60 5.32 -4.01
N GLY A 38 -10.71 4.91 -4.61
CA GLY A 38 -11.41 5.64 -5.67
C GLY A 38 -12.42 6.64 -5.10
N LYS A 39 -12.55 7.79 -5.75
CA LYS A 39 -13.51 8.87 -5.46
C LYS A 39 -14.59 8.84 -6.52
N LYS A 40 -15.77 8.32 -6.18
CA LYS A 40 -16.95 8.34 -7.07
C LYS A 40 -18.01 9.25 -6.44
N GLY A 41 -18.02 10.52 -6.85
CA GLY A 41 -18.85 11.55 -6.22
C GLY A 41 -18.45 11.75 -4.76
N MET A 42 -19.39 11.63 -3.83
CA MET A 42 -19.15 11.72 -2.38
C MET A 42 -18.70 10.39 -1.75
N GLN A 43 -18.66 9.29 -2.51
CA GLN A 43 -18.37 7.96 -1.99
C GLN A 43 -16.91 7.56 -2.23
N LYS A 44 -16.32 6.97 -1.21
CA LYS A 44 -15.00 6.31 -1.26
C LYS A 44 -15.19 4.84 -1.61
N VAL A 45 -14.51 4.40 -2.67
CA VAL A 45 -14.53 3.00 -3.13
C VAL A 45 -13.16 2.40 -2.85
N TYR A 46 -13.12 1.36 -2.04
CA TYR A 46 -11.90 0.61 -1.79
C TYR A 46 -11.55 -0.26 -3.02
N ILE A 47 -10.29 -0.17 -3.49
CA ILE A 47 -9.82 -0.89 -4.68
C ILE A 47 -8.81 -1.98 -4.28
N LEU A 48 -7.70 -1.58 -3.65
CA LEU A 48 -6.67 -2.50 -3.14
C LEU A 48 -5.95 -1.88 -1.95
N HIS A 49 -5.17 -2.67 -1.22
CA HIS A 49 -4.24 -2.14 -0.22
C HIS A 49 -2.96 -2.97 -0.15
N MET A 50 -1.93 -2.38 0.44
CA MET A 50 -0.71 -3.03 0.86
C MET A 50 -0.58 -2.94 2.37
N ASP A 51 -0.30 -4.05 3.05
CA ASP A 51 -0.02 -4.08 4.48
C ASP A 51 1.17 -5.01 4.78
N ASN A 52 1.63 -5.03 6.03
CA ASN A 52 2.58 -6.04 6.52
C ASN A 52 2.02 -6.87 7.67
N CYS A 53 0.69 -7.00 7.74
CA CYS A 53 0.00 -7.62 8.86
C CYS A 53 -0.06 -9.15 8.71
N ASP A 54 1.03 -9.85 9.02
CA ASP A 54 0.91 -11.25 9.43
C ASP A 54 0.48 -11.28 10.92
N ILE A 55 -0.48 -12.16 11.24
CA ILE A 55 -0.94 -12.44 12.60
C ILE A 55 0.14 -13.14 13.45
N ARG A 56 1.25 -13.58 12.83
CA ARG A 56 2.34 -14.27 13.50
C ARG A 56 3.45 -13.31 13.90
N PRO A 57 3.86 -13.31 15.19
CA PRO A 57 5.05 -12.59 15.60
C PRO A 57 6.28 -13.01 14.77
N GLY A 58 7.11 -12.05 14.37
CA GLY A 58 8.31 -12.26 13.58
C GLY A 58 8.14 -12.29 12.05
N LYS A 59 6.90 -12.19 11.51
CA LYS A 59 6.62 -12.42 10.08
C LYS A 59 5.96 -11.25 9.35
N TRP A 60 6.37 -10.01 9.62
CA TRP A 60 5.84 -8.83 8.94
C TRP A 60 6.44 -8.67 7.53
N ALA A 61 6.02 -9.55 6.62
CA ALA A 61 6.27 -9.40 5.20
C ALA A 61 5.19 -8.50 4.59
N PRO A 62 5.54 -7.57 3.69
CA PRO A 62 4.55 -6.81 2.94
C PRO A 62 3.74 -7.72 2.00
N HIS A 63 2.44 -7.45 1.92
CA HIS A 63 1.48 -8.12 1.05
C HIS A 63 0.58 -7.08 0.38
N ILE A 64 0.14 -7.38 -0.84
CA ILE A 64 -0.85 -6.58 -1.55
C ILE A 64 -2.14 -7.40 -1.65
N HIS A 65 -3.25 -6.80 -1.24
CA HIS A 65 -4.58 -7.40 -1.25
C HIS A 65 -5.50 -6.57 -2.13
N ARG A 66 -6.30 -7.22 -2.98
CA ARG A 66 -7.32 -6.57 -3.81
C ARG A 66 -8.71 -6.73 -3.19
N ALA A 67 -9.65 -5.87 -3.58
CA ALA A 67 -11.05 -6.03 -3.19
C ALA A 67 -11.62 -7.37 -3.69
N SER A 68 -12.52 -7.96 -2.90
CA SER A 68 -13.03 -9.34 -3.04
C SER A 68 -13.75 -9.62 -4.36
N ASN A 69 -14.14 -8.57 -5.08
CA ASN A 69 -14.79 -8.57 -6.39
C ASN A 69 -13.80 -8.57 -7.57
N VAL A 70 -12.49 -8.45 -7.32
CA VAL A 70 -11.45 -8.60 -8.33
C VAL A 70 -10.93 -10.03 -8.27
N ALA A 71 -11.14 -10.78 -9.34
CA ALA A 71 -10.84 -12.22 -9.41
C ALA A 71 -9.38 -12.52 -9.02
N LYS A 72 -9.23 -13.42 -8.05
CA LYS A 72 -7.99 -13.98 -7.47
C LYS A 72 -7.23 -13.06 -6.51
N LYS A 73 -7.24 -13.45 -5.23
CA LYS A 73 -6.25 -13.07 -4.21
C LYS A 73 -4.84 -13.40 -4.72
N LEU A 74 -4.18 -12.45 -5.35
CA LEU A 74 -2.76 -12.55 -5.62
C LEU A 74 -2.02 -12.18 -4.35
N TYR A 75 -1.70 -13.20 -3.56
CA TYR A 75 -0.75 -13.07 -2.46
C TYR A 75 0.64 -12.88 -3.06
N PHE A 76 1.02 -11.63 -3.30
CA PHE A 76 2.42 -11.31 -3.51
C PHE A 76 3.06 -11.19 -2.13
N GLY A 77 3.54 -12.33 -1.61
CA GLY A 77 4.48 -12.31 -0.50
C GLY A 77 5.71 -11.58 -1.01
N VAL A 78 5.87 -10.31 -0.64
CA VAL A 78 7.04 -9.55 -1.04
C VAL A 78 8.21 -10.16 -0.26
N THR A 79 9.00 -11.00 -0.92
CA THR A 79 10.12 -11.76 -0.32
C THR A 79 11.30 -10.88 0.07
N THR A 80 11.18 -9.57 -0.17
CA THR A 80 12.21 -8.56 -0.02
C THR A 80 11.81 -7.58 1.06
N LEU A 81 12.79 -7.19 1.88
CA LEU A 81 12.66 -6.09 2.85
C LEU A 81 13.09 -4.75 2.24
N ASN A 82 13.30 -4.70 0.91
CA ASN A 82 13.66 -3.50 0.18
C ASN A 82 12.41 -2.66 -0.12
N TRP A 83 12.29 -1.52 0.57
CA TRP A 83 11.15 -0.61 0.42
C TRP A 83 10.93 -0.10 -1.01
N ASN A 84 12.00 0.04 -1.81
CA ASN A 84 11.86 0.50 -3.19
C ASN A 84 11.21 -0.58 -4.07
N GLU A 85 11.67 -1.83 -3.96
CA GLU A 85 11.05 -2.96 -4.67
C GLU A 85 9.59 -3.17 -4.25
N ILE A 86 9.27 -2.99 -2.96
CA ILE A 86 7.90 -3.03 -2.46
C ILE A 86 7.04 -1.94 -3.11
N LYS A 87 7.54 -0.71 -3.17
CA LYS A 87 6.85 0.41 -3.84
C LYS A 87 6.65 0.14 -5.33
N ASP A 88 7.64 -0.42 -6.02
CA ASP A 88 7.54 -0.73 -7.46
C ASP A 88 6.49 -1.81 -7.73
N ASN A 89 6.45 -2.87 -6.91
CA ASN A 89 5.41 -3.91 -6.98
C ASN A 89 4.01 -3.33 -6.70
N PHE A 90 3.90 -2.46 -5.70
CA PHE A 90 2.65 -1.78 -5.38
C PHE A 90 2.19 -0.85 -6.50
N LEU A 91 3.11 -0.09 -7.09
CA LEU A 91 2.84 0.78 -8.23
C LEU A 91 2.33 -0.03 -9.43
N ALA A 92 2.95 -1.17 -9.73
CA ALA A 92 2.49 -2.06 -10.81
C ALA A 92 1.05 -2.55 -10.55
N ALA A 93 0.73 -2.92 -9.31
CA ALA A 93 -0.63 -3.32 -8.94
C ALA A 93 -1.64 -2.15 -9.06
N ILE A 94 -1.26 -0.94 -8.64
CA ILE A 94 -2.11 0.26 -8.79
C ILE A 94 -2.40 0.54 -10.26
N ILE A 95 -1.36 0.56 -11.12
CA ILE A 95 -1.49 0.85 -12.55
C ILE A 95 -2.42 -0.19 -13.22
N ALA A 96 -2.32 -1.46 -12.84
CA ALA A 96 -3.21 -2.49 -13.35
C ALA A 96 -4.69 -2.26 -13.01
N GLU A 97 -5.01 -1.58 -11.91
CA GLU A 97 -6.39 -1.28 -11.51
C GLU A 97 -6.92 0.04 -12.09
N ILE A 98 -6.09 1.09 -12.14
CA ILE A 98 -6.54 2.44 -12.55
C ILE A 98 -6.22 2.78 -14.00
N GLY A 99 -5.40 1.95 -14.67
CA GLY A 99 -4.97 2.10 -16.06
C GLY A 99 -3.70 2.94 -16.24
N ASP A 100 -3.02 2.72 -17.37
CA ASP A 100 -1.77 3.39 -17.72
C ASP A 100 -1.90 4.92 -17.87
N THR A 101 -3.11 5.42 -18.15
CA THR A 101 -3.41 6.85 -18.25
C THR A 101 -2.97 7.63 -17.00
N TYR A 102 -3.03 7.02 -15.81
CA TYR A 102 -2.69 7.66 -14.54
C TYR A 102 -1.34 7.22 -13.96
N LYS A 103 -0.50 6.55 -14.75
CA LYS A 103 0.78 5.98 -14.32
C LYS A 103 1.72 7.01 -13.69
N THR A 104 1.85 8.18 -14.31
CA THR A 104 2.76 9.24 -13.83
C THR A 104 2.33 9.78 -12.47
N ASP A 105 1.02 9.97 -12.28
CA ASP A 105 0.47 10.48 -11.02
C ASP A 105 0.55 9.44 -9.91
N ALA A 106 0.24 8.18 -10.24
CA ALA A 106 0.40 7.06 -9.31
C ALA A 106 1.86 6.92 -8.84
N LYS A 107 2.82 7.06 -9.75
CA LYS A 107 4.24 7.02 -9.42
C LYS A 107 4.63 8.13 -8.44
N LYS A 108 4.18 9.37 -8.67
CA LYS A 108 4.43 10.50 -7.76
C LYS A 108 3.88 10.23 -6.36
N ALA A 109 2.66 9.70 -6.27
CA ALA A 109 2.03 9.39 -4.99
C ALA A 109 2.77 8.27 -4.24
N VAL A 110 3.16 7.19 -4.92
CA VAL A 110 3.85 6.05 -4.31
C VAL A 110 5.26 6.44 -3.82
N VAL A 111 5.98 7.31 -4.54
CA VAL A 111 7.30 7.80 -4.11
C VAL A 111 7.24 8.54 -2.78
N ASN A 112 6.13 9.23 -2.51
CA ASN A 112 5.91 9.97 -1.26
C ASN A 112 5.55 9.08 -0.05
N LEU A 113 5.42 7.76 -0.23
CA LEU A 113 5.20 6.84 0.88
C LEU A 113 6.47 6.69 1.72
N LEU A 114 6.32 7.02 3.01
CA LEU A 114 7.37 6.86 4.01
C LEU A 114 7.75 5.39 4.21
N SER A 115 9.04 5.13 4.39
CA SER A 115 9.48 3.79 4.77
C SER A 115 8.99 3.45 6.18
N PRO A 116 8.48 2.23 6.43
CA PRO A 116 8.12 1.78 7.77
C PRO A 116 9.35 1.58 8.67
N LYS A 117 10.58 1.74 8.17
CA LYS A 117 11.84 1.60 8.92
C LYS A 117 12.27 2.85 9.72
N ILE A 118 11.50 3.94 9.68
CA ILE A 118 11.88 5.25 10.29
C ILE A 118 11.63 5.27 11.78
#